data_AF-A0A3M0WJC8-F1
#
_entry.id   AF-A0A3M0WJC8-F1
#
_cell.length_a   1.000
_cell.length_b   1.000
_cell.length_c   1.000
_cell.angle_alpha   90.00
_cell.angle_beta   90.00
_cell.angle_gamma   90.00
#
_symmetry.space_group_name_H-M   'P 1'
#
loop_
_entity.id
_entity.type
_entity.pdbx_description
1 polymer ?
#
loop_
_entity_poly.entity_id
_entity_poly.type
_entity_poly.pdbx_seq_one_letter_code
_entity_poly.pdbx_strand_id
1 'polypeptide(L)'
;MQYLEERKLSRSIFKKLIKADNILPVFFLLTLLYAFLSLFFSQNNIFRYIQAKKMEKNLKIEISQLEKENHQLKKQIYKLKHDRYTIEKKARENLGLIKEGDEIYIVFDKNSEKKENKNRWIDKIKNIYREYYLKN
;
A
#
# COMPACT_ATOMS: atom_id res chain seq x y z
N MET A 1 -42.33 48.40 19.98
CA MET A 1 -41.95 48.72 21.37
C MET A 1 -40.94 47.73 21.95
N GLN A 2 -41.06 46.42 21.74
CA GLN A 2 -40.12 45.39 22.26
C GLN A 2 -38.64 45.61 21.88
N TYR A 3 -38.35 46.07 20.65
CA TYR A 3 -36.97 46.30 20.19
C TYR A 3 -36.18 47.37 20.98
N LEU A 4 -36.88 48.32 21.61
CA LEU A 4 -36.24 49.40 22.37
C LEU A 4 -35.79 48.93 23.77
N GLU A 5 -36.46 47.93 24.34
CA GLU A 5 -36.10 47.39 25.66
C GLU A 5 -34.85 46.50 25.58
N GLU A 6 -34.74 45.65 24.57
CA GLU A 6 -33.54 44.80 24.35
C GLU A 6 -32.27 45.64 24.20
N ARG A 7 -32.35 46.76 23.47
CA ARG A 7 -31.22 47.69 23.31
C ARG A 7 -30.83 48.41 24.61
N LYS A 8 -31.80 48.73 25.47
CA LYS A 8 -31.53 49.37 26.78
C LYS A 8 -30.90 48.38 27.75
N LEU A 9 -31.40 47.16 27.80
CA LEU A 9 -30.87 46.06 28.62
C LEU A 9 -29.42 45.74 28.23
N SER A 10 -29.17 45.59 26.93
CA SER A 10 -27.83 45.38 26.38
C SER A 10 -26.87 46.51 26.77
N ARG A 11 -27.28 47.78 26.58
CA ARG A 11 -26.48 48.95 26.96
C ARG A 11 -26.15 49.01 28.46
N SER A 12 -27.07 48.62 29.36
CA SER A 12 -26.80 48.65 30.80
C SER A 12 -25.83 47.54 31.23
N ILE A 13 -25.94 46.35 30.62
CA ILE A 13 -25.00 45.24 30.79
C ILE A 13 -23.60 45.65 30.29
N PHE A 14 -23.49 46.21 29.10
CA PHE A 14 -22.22 46.69 28.54
C PHE A 14 -21.59 47.81 29.38
N LYS A 15 -22.38 48.77 29.87
CA LYS A 15 -21.87 49.84 30.76
C LYS A 15 -21.37 49.30 32.11
N LYS A 16 -22.01 48.26 32.65
CA LYS A 16 -21.59 47.60 33.91
C LYS A 16 -20.34 46.74 33.72
N LEU A 17 -20.17 46.14 32.54
CA LEU A 17 -18.99 45.38 32.12
C LEU A 17 -17.77 46.27 31.84
N ILE A 18 -17.96 47.48 31.31
CA ILE A 18 -16.89 48.44 30.95
C ILE A 18 -16.54 49.38 32.14
N LYS A 19 -17.24 49.26 33.28
CA LYS A 19 -16.93 50.05 34.48
C LYS A 19 -15.52 49.72 34.98
N ALA A 20 -14.73 50.76 35.27
CA ALA A 20 -13.29 50.65 35.54
C ALA A 20 -12.92 49.62 36.62
N ASP A 21 -13.76 49.50 37.65
CA ASP A 21 -13.56 48.57 38.78
C ASP A 21 -13.56 47.08 38.37
N ASN A 22 -14.17 46.75 37.21
CA ASN A 22 -14.31 45.37 36.72
C ASN A 22 -13.35 45.04 35.55
N ILE A 23 -12.51 45.98 35.12
CA ILE A 23 -11.62 45.76 33.97
C ILE A 23 -10.54 44.71 34.29
N LEU A 24 -9.96 44.77 35.49
CA LEU A 24 -8.94 43.83 35.95
C LEU A 24 -9.43 42.36 35.98
N PRO A 25 -10.57 42.01 36.61
CA PRO A 25 -11.06 40.63 36.61
C PRO A 25 -11.52 40.18 35.22
N VAL A 26 -12.07 41.06 34.38
CA VAL A 26 -12.44 40.73 32.99
C VAL A 26 -11.21 40.45 32.14
N PHE A 27 -10.15 41.25 32.28
CA PHE A 27 -8.88 41.00 31.62
C PHE A 27 -8.25 39.68 32.08
N PHE A 28 -8.25 39.42 33.39
CA PHE A 28 -7.77 38.15 33.95
C PHE A 28 -8.56 36.94 33.41
N LEU A 29 -9.89 37.04 33.34
CA LEU A 29 -10.76 36.01 32.76
C LEU A 29 -10.44 35.78 31.27
N LEU A 30 -10.23 36.86 30.51
CA LEU A 30 -9.85 36.79 29.09
C LEU A 30 -8.48 36.14 28.89
N THR A 31 -7.49 36.49 29.70
CA THR A 31 -6.16 35.85 29.68
C THR A 31 -6.26 34.37 30.06
N LEU A 32 -7.06 34.02 31.07
CA LEU A 32 -7.27 32.64 31.49
C LEU A 32 -7.95 31.83 30.37
N LEU A 33 -8.97 32.38 29.73
CA LEU A 33 -9.65 31.76 28.60
C LEU A 33 -8.71 31.58 27.40
N TYR A 34 -7.90 32.60 27.09
CA TYR A 34 -6.89 32.52 26.03
C TYR A 34 -5.82 31.47 26.33
N ALA A 35 -5.36 31.37 27.57
CA ALA A 35 -4.41 30.33 27.99
C ALA A 35 -5.02 28.94 27.90
N PHE A 36 -6.29 28.77 28.30
CA PHE A 36 -7.04 27.52 28.14
C PHE A 36 -7.17 27.14 26.66
N LEU A 37 -7.62 28.05 25.81
CA LEU A 37 -7.72 27.83 24.36
C LEU A 37 -6.36 27.52 23.77
N SER A 38 -5.31 28.24 24.16
CA SER A 38 -3.95 27.99 23.72
C SER A 38 -3.46 26.60 24.17
N LEU A 39 -3.75 26.13 25.38
CA LEU A 39 -3.40 24.76 25.78
C LEU A 39 -4.12 23.69 24.96
N PHE A 40 -5.38 23.93 24.60
CA PHE A 40 -6.17 23.01 23.77
C PHE A 40 -5.87 23.12 22.27
N PHE A 41 -5.44 24.28 21.76
CA PHE A 41 -5.18 24.54 20.34
C PHE A 41 -3.69 24.67 19.98
N SER A 42 -2.78 24.77 20.94
CA SER A 42 -1.34 24.80 20.70
C SER A 42 -0.86 23.42 20.24
N GLN A 43 0.33 23.41 19.65
CA GLN A 43 0.85 22.44 18.67
C GLN A 43 0.86 20.97 19.13
N ASN A 44 0.63 20.70 20.41
CA ASN A 44 0.57 19.38 21.05
C ASN A 44 -0.87 18.97 21.38
N ASN A 45 -1.78 19.16 20.43
CA ASN A 45 -3.16 18.75 20.55
C ASN A 45 -3.25 17.23 20.86
N ILE A 46 -4.06 16.82 21.84
CA ILE A 46 -4.17 15.41 22.29
C ILE A 46 -4.48 14.46 21.12
N PHE A 47 -5.21 14.99 20.12
CA PHE A 47 -5.54 14.29 18.88
C PHE A 47 -4.31 13.89 18.06
N ARG A 48 -3.25 14.70 18.04
CA ARG A 48 -2.00 14.37 17.34
C ARG A 48 -1.27 13.23 18.03
N TYR A 49 -1.25 13.23 19.37
CA TYR A 49 -0.64 12.14 20.14
C TYR A 49 -1.37 10.81 19.93
N ILE A 50 -2.70 10.81 19.96
CA ILE A 50 -3.51 9.61 19.70
C ILE A 50 -3.29 9.10 18.27
N GLN A 51 -3.26 10.00 17.28
CA GLN A 51 -2.98 9.64 15.89
C GLN A 51 -1.57 9.08 15.71
N ALA A 52 -0.56 9.72 16.28
CA ALA A 52 0.83 9.27 16.24
C ALA A 52 0.97 7.87 16.86
N LYS A 53 0.34 7.63 18.02
CA LYS A 53 0.36 6.34 18.69
C LYS A 53 -0.35 5.24 17.89
N LYS A 54 -1.46 5.57 17.22
CA LYS A 54 -2.14 4.66 16.29
C LYS A 54 -1.26 4.35 15.08
N MET A 55 -0.61 5.35 14.51
CA MET A 55 0.28 5.21 13.37
C MET A 55 1.51 4.37 13.72
N GLU A 56 2.11 4.58 14.89
CA GLU A 56 3.20 3.77 15.42
C GLU A 56 2.80 2.30 15.53
N LYS A 57 1.61 2.01 16.08
CA LYS A 57 1.09 0.64 16.17
C LYS A 57 0.91 0.01 14.80
N ASN A 58 0.34 0.75 13.85
CA ASN A 58 0.12 0.27 12.48
C ASN A 58 1.45 -0.03 11.76
N LEU A 59 2.42 0.88 11.85
CA LEU A 59 3.75 0.70 11.28
C LEU A 59 4.46 -0.53 11.85
N LYS A 60 4.34 -0.80 13.16
CA LYS A 60 4.90 -2.02 13.76
C LYS A 60 4.27 -3.29 13.21
N ILE A 61 2.96 -3.29 12.97
CA ILE A 61 2.25 -4.42 12.37
C ILE A 61 2.73 -4.63 10.92
N GLU A 62 2.82 -3.55 10.15
CA GLU A 62 3.27 -3.57 8.76
C GLU A 62 4.71 -4.08 8.64
N ILE A 63 5.62 -3.61 9.50
CA ILE A 63 7.00 -4.12 9.57
C ILE A 63 6.99 -5.63 9.82
N SER A 64 6.22 -6.10 10.81
CA SER A 64 6.16 -7.54 11.11
C SER A 64 5.60 -8.38 9.96
N GLN A 65 4.64 -7.85 9.20
CA GLN A 65 4.10 -8.50 8.01
C GLN A 65 5.15 -8.56 6.90
N LEU A 66 5.81 -7.44 6.60
CA LEU A 66 6.86 -7.36 5.59
C LEU A 66 8.06 -8.24 5.92
N GLU A 67 8.45 -8.35 7.19
CA GLU A 67 9.52 -9.25 7.63
C GLU A 67 9.15 -10.73 7.38
N LYS A 68 7.91 -11.12 7.67
CA LYS A 68 7.41 -12.48 7.39
C LYS A 68 7.41 -12.77 5.89
N GLU A 69 6.92 -11.84 5.08
CA GLU A 69 6.92 -11.98 3.62
C GLU A 69 8.34 -12.09 3.07
N ASN A 70 9.26 -11.23 3.53
CA ASN A 70 10.65 -11.25 3.14
C ASN A 70 11.32 -12.60 3.51
N HIS A 71 11.04 -13.12 4.71
CA HIS A 71 11.53 -14.44 5.11
C HIS A 71 10.98 -15.57 4.21
N GLN A 72 9.68 -15.54 3.88
CA GLN A 72 9.07 -16.51 2.97
C GLN A 72 9.67 -16.44 1.56
N LEU A 73 9.84 -15.23 1.01
CA LEU A 73 10.43 -15.02 -0.30
C LEU A 73 11.89 -15.48 -0.33
N LYS A 74 12.69 -15.18 0.70
CA LYS A 74 14.06 -15.69 0.83
C LYS A 74 14.10 -17.22 0.83
N LYS A 75 13.17 -17.87 1.54
CA LYS A 75 13.05 -19.34 1.53
C LYS A 75 12.69 -19.88 0.15
N GLN A 76 11.81 -19.20 -0.58
CA GLN A 76 11.47 -19.56 -1.96
C GLN A 76 12.68 -19.40 -2.89
N ILE A 77 13.39 -18.28 -2.82
CA ILE A 77 14.62 -18.03 -3.59
C ILE A 77 15.67 -19.09 -3.27
N TYR A 78 15.85 -19.44 -1.99
CA TYR A 78 16.79 -20.49 -1.60
C TYR A 78 16.43 -21.83 -2.25
N LYS A 79 15.16 -22.24 -2.18
CA LYS A 79 14.68 -23.47 -2.85
C LYS A 79 14.89 -23.40 -4.36
N LEU A 80 14.53 -22.28 -4.99
CA LEU A 80 14.70 -22.06 -6.42
C LEU A 80 16.17 -22.06 -6.86
N LYS A 81 17.12 -21.67 -6.00
CA LYS A 81 18.55 -21.61 -6.35
C LYS A 81 19.31 -22.90 -6.03
N HIS A 82 18.91 -23.65 -5.00
CA HIS A 82 19.68 -24.79 -4.50
C HIS A 82 19.09 -26.14 -4.92
N ASP A 83 17.84 -26.17 -5.38
CA ASP A 83 17.25 -27.38 -5.94
C ASP A 83 17.32 -27.37 -7.47
N ARG A 84 18.27 -28.15 -8.00
CA ARG A 84 18.50 -28.33 -9.44
C ARG A 84 17.23 -28.78 -10.17
N TYR A 85 16.40 -29.60 -9.53
CA TYR A 85 15.14 -30.07 -10.11
C TYR A 85 14.14 -28.93 -10.30
N THR A 86 14.04 -28.02 -9.34
CA THR A 86 13.13 -26.88 -9.41
C THR A 86 13.57 -25.87 -10.50
N ILE A 87 14.88 -25.67 -10.66
CA ILE A 87 15.44 -24.85 -11.76
C ILE A 87 15.09 -25.47 -13.12
N GLU A 88 15.37 -26.76 -13.28
CA GLU A 88 15.13 -27.48 -14.52
C GLU A 88 13.65 -27.50 -14.89
N LYS A 89 12.77 -27.75 -13.91
CA LYS A 89 11.32 -27.71 -14.11
C LYS A 89 10.86 -26.33 -14.60
N LYS A 90 11.33 -25.25 -13.97
CA LYS A 90 10.93 -23.88 -14.33
C LYS A 90 11.51 -23.44 -15.68
N ALA A 91 12.69 -23.94 -16.05
CA ALA A 91 13.29 -23.76 -17.37
C ALA A 91 12.50 -24.51 -18.46
N ARG A 92 12.07 -25.74 -18.19
CA ARG A 92 11.22 -26.53 -19.09
C ARG A 92 9.83 -25.91 -19.27
N GLU A 93 9.17 -25.50 -18.18
CA GLU A 93 7.81 -24.94 -18.23
C GLU A 93 7.75 -23.55 -18.87
N ASN A 94 8.65 -22.64 -18.49
CA ASN A 94 8.57 -21.24 -18.94
C ASN A 94 9.35 -20.94 -20.21
N LEU A 95 10.45 -21.67 -20.45
CA LEU A 95 11.36 -21.40 -21.57
C LEU A 95 11.40 -22.54 -22.59
N GLY A 96 10.73 -23.68 -22.34
CA GLY A 96 10.73 -24.82 -23.25
C GLY A 96 12.10 -25.46 -23.45
N LEU A 97 13.03 -25.26 -22.51
CA LEU A 97 14.40 -25.75 -22.62
C LEU A 97 14.45 -27.27 -22.45
N ILE A 98 15.18 -27.95 -23.34
CA ILE A 98 15.41 -29.40 -23.32
C ILE A 98 16.90 -29.68 -23.14
N LYS A 99 17.23 -30.81 -22.52
CA LYS A 99 18.60 -31.25 -22.30
C LYS A 99 19.04 -32.19 -23.43
N GLU A 100 20.34 -32.26 -23.67
CA GLU A 100 20.93 -33.27 -24.57
C GLU A 100 20.50 -34.68 -24.13
N GLY A 101 19.89 -35.43 -25.06
CA GLY A 101 19.35 -36.77 -24.83
C GLY A 101 17.86 -36.84 -24.47
N ASP A 102 17.13 -35.72 -24.35
CA ASP A 102 15.68 -35.73 -24.14
C ASP A 102 14.94 -36.19 -25.44
N GLU A 103 13.98 -37.12 -25.31
CA GLU A 103 13.13 -37.58 -26.42
C GLU A 103 11.80 -36.80 -26.49
N ILE A 104 11.45 -36.29 -27.67
CA ILE A 104 10.19 -35.55 -27.88
C ILE A 104 9.09 -36.53 -28.33
N TYR A 105 8.08 -36.71 -27.49
CA TYR A 105 6.87 -37.46 -27.82
C TYR A 105 5.80 -36.52 -28.39
N ILE A 106 5.46 -36.69 -29.67
CA ILE A 106 4.36 -35.97 -30.31
C ILE A 106 3.16 -36.91 -30.39
N VAL A 107 2.13 -36.64 -29.58
CA VAL A 107 0.87 -37.38 -29.64
C VAL A 107 0.00 -36.77 -30.72
N PHE A 108 -0.29 -37.53 -31.78
CA PHE A 108 -1.21 -37.12 -32.83
C PHE A 108 -2.59 -37.70 -32.57
N ASP A 109 -3.60 -36.83 -32.44
CA ASP A 109 -4.99 -37.27 -32.46
C ASP A 109 -5.41 -37.57 -33.90
N LYS A 110 -5.65 -38.85 -34.17
CA LYS A 110 -6.00 -39.39 -35.50
C LYS A 110 -7.34 -38.86 -36.03
N ASN A 111 -8.19 -38.29 -35.18
CA ASN A 111 -9.50 -37.74 -35.53
C ASN A 111 -9.55 -36.21 -35.60
N SER A 112 -8.42 -35.52 -35.40
CA SER A 112 -8.38 -34.06 -35.56
C SER A 112 -8.30 -33.70 -37.05
N GLU A 113 -9.38 -33.17 -37.62
CA GLU A 113 -9.38 -32.60 -38.97
C GLU A 113 -8.15 -31.67 -39.13
N LYS A 114 -7.40 -31.85 -40.22
CA LYS A 114 -6.24 -31.04 -40.59
C LYS A 114 -6.65 -29.59 -40.82
N LYS A 115 -6.81 -28.81 -39.76
CA LYS A 115 -6.69 -27.35 -39.83
C LYS A 115 -5.21 -27.01 -39.82
N GLU A 116 -4.68 -26.82 -41.01
CA GLU A 116 -3.32 -26.36 -41.27
C GLU A 116 -3.16 -24.93 -40.76
N ASN A 117 -2.90 -24.82 -39.46
CA ASN A 117 -2.57 -23.55 -38.84
C ASN A 117 -1.08 -23.30 -39.08
N LYS A 118 -0.76 -22.46 -40.09
CA LYS A 118 0.62 -22.09 -40.50
C LYS A 118 1.52 -21.54 -39.38
N ASN A 119 0.96 -21.28 -38.19
CA ASN A 119 1.65 -20.70 -37.04
C ASN A 119 1.80 -21.68 -35.86
N ARG A 120 1.85 -23.01 -36.07
CA ARG A 120 2.15 -23.93 -34.98
C ARG A 120 3.61 -23.75 -34.54
N TRP A 121 3.82 -23.54 -33.25
CA TRP A 121 5.15 -23.44 -32.64
C TRP A 121 6.03 -24.66 -32.97
N ILE A 122 5.41 -25.84 -33.20
CA ILE A 122 6.10 -27.07 -33.61
C ILE A 122 6.82 -26.92 -34.97
N ASP A 123 6.28 -26.12 -35.90
CA ASP A 123 6.87 -25.92 -37.23
C ASP A 123 8.10 -25.04 -37.15
N LYS A 124 8.10 -24.06 -36.23
CA LYS A 124 9.29 -23.26 -35.90
C LYS A 124 10.39 -24.14 -35.32
N ILE A 125 10.04 -25.06 -34.42
CA ILE A 125 11.00 -26.01 -33.82
C ILE A 125 11.54 -26.96 -34.89
N LYS A 126 10.69 -27.56 -35.72
CA LYS A 126 11.13 -28.42 -36.83
C LYS A 126 12.12 -27.72 -37.75
N ASN A 127 11.94 -26.42 -38.01
CA ASN A 127 12.86 -25.65 -38.82
C ASN A 127 14.23 -25.47 -38.15
N ILE A 128 14.25 -25.15 -36.85
CA ILE A 128 15.48 -25.06 -36.06
C ILE A 128 16.23 -26.40 -36.04
N TYR A 129 15.54 -27.51 -35.78
CA TYR A 129 16.16 -28.85 -35.82
C TYR A 129 16.73 -29.18 -37.21
N ARG A 130 16.00 -28.83 -38.27
CA ARG A 130 16.44 -29.05 -39.66
C ARG A 130 17.69 -28.23 -39.97
N GLU A 131 17.77 -26.99 -39.52
CA GLU A 131 18.91 -26.09 -39.73
C GLU A 131 20.18 -26.58 -39.01
N TYR A 132 20.06 -27.14 -37.81
CA TYR A 132 21.22 -27.61 -37.02
C TYR A 132 21.76 -28.97 -37.46
N TYR A 133 20.91 -29.91 -37.89
CA TYR A 133 21.34 -31.28 -38.21
C TYR A 133 21.64 -31.54 -39.71
N LEU A 134 21.21 -30.66 -40.63
CA LEU A 134 21.42 -30.84 -42.08
C LEU A 134 22.43 -29.85 -42.70
N LYS A 135 23.10 -29.03 -41.87
CA LYS A 135 24.12 -28.07 -42.32
C LYS A 135 25.56 -28.57 -42.11
N ASN A 136 25.74 -29.85 -41.80
CA ASN A 136 27.02 -30.56 -41.89
C ASN A 136 26.92 -31.67 -42.94
#